data_AF-A0A6M5YND7-F1
#
_entry.id   AF-A0A6M5YND7-F1
#
_cell.length_a   1.000
_cell.length_b   1.000
_cell.length_c   1.000
_cell.angle_alpha   90.00
_cell.angle_beta   90.00
_cell.angle_gamma   90.00
#
_symmetry.space_group_name_H-M   'P 1'
#
loop_
_entity.id
_entity.type
_entity.pdbx_description
1 polymer ?
#
loop_
_entity_poly.entity_id
_entity_poly.type
_entity_poly.pdbx_seq_one_letter_code
_entity_poly.pdbx_strand_id
1 'polypeptide(L)'
;MPSARFYHEREQLALGLDEVIRGCLSADRVPVVNGAAEDVFGEYAIGTFPERHEMRFFLGDLSAFTPRLVNALRGLAADQFPKWSVVPQFDTHVFTITAKAVVFRDRVVRGAVDDRTPAYVEWLAAAREYDAKRYGPIREQLQYLRPRLSDALRAAGGAGLAVAGAFDFYVPHFWGGNPVVWLVVGPALAETGVEVEAGSVLRTSALTASGFVFPEYTRRFGAYTDEPPAGRLVTIEFGRSDQGRLTLKGSDGRLVGPIVVSRIMTQKELGSETT
;
A
#
# COMPACT_ATOMS: atom_id res chain seq x y z
N MET A 1 -22.72 9.57 -23.23
CA MET A 1 -21.95 10.40 -22.27
C MET A 1 -22.84 10.71 -21.07
N PRO A 2 -22.33 10.62 -19.83
CA PRO A 2 -23.12 10.93 -18.63
C PRO A 2 -23.62 12.38 -18.62
N SER A 3 -24.74 12.63 -17.96
CA SER A 3 -25.35 13.97 -17.88
C SER A 3 -24.65 14.87 -16.86
N ALA A 4 -24.82 16.19 -16.95
CA ALA A 4 -24.32 17.12 -15.92
C ALA A 4 -24.86 16.78 -14.52
N ARG A 5 -26.12 16.31 -14.45
CA ARG A 5 -26.74 15.82 -13.21
C ARG A 5 -26.00 14.61 -12.62
N PHE A 6 -25.55 13.69 -13.46
CA PHE A 6 -24.77 12.53 -13.00
C PHE A 6 -23.46 12.97 -12.34
N TYR A 7 -22.72 13.89 -12.96
CA TYR A 7 -21.46 14.39 -12.40
C TYR A 7 -21.66 15.19 -11.11
N HIS A 8 -22.74 15.95 -11.02
CA HIS A 8 -23.08 16.65 -9.79
C HIS A 8 -23.44 15.68 -8.65
N GLU A 9 -24.29 14.69 -8.91
CA GLU A 9 -24.63 13.64 -7.92
C GLU A 9 -23.38 12.86 -7.49
N ARG A 10 -22.46 12.59 -8.42
CA ARG A 10 -21.17 11.95 -8.15
C ARG A 10 -20.31 12.77 -7.19
N GLU A 11 -20.15 14.06 -7.45
CA GLU A 11 -19.34 14.96 -6.64
C GLU A 11 -19.88 15.06 -5.20
N GLN A 12 -21.21 15.16 -5.06
CA GLN A 12 -21.86 15.16 -3.74
C GLN A 12 -21.67 13.83 -3.00
N LEU A 13 -21.80 12.69 -3.69
CA LEU A 13 -21.53 11.38 -3.09
C LEU A 13 -20.07 11.27 -2.65
N ALA A 14 -19.13 11.74 -3.47
CA ALA A 14 -17.70 11.72 -3.16
C ALA A 14 -17.37 12.53 -1.89
N LEU A 15 -17.94 13.74 -1.75
CA LEU A 15 -17.81 14.56 -0.54
C LEU A 15 -18.39 13.85 0.70
N GLY A 16 -19.59 13.28 0.58
CA GLY A 16 -20.22 12.53 1.67
C GLY A 16 -19.44 11.27 2.06
N LEU A 17 -18.84 10.57 1.10
CA LEU A 17 -17.97 9.42 1.35
C LEU A 17 -16.72 9.82 2.12
N ASP A 18 -16.01 10.87 1.70
CA ASP A 18 -14.81 11.35 2.39
C ASP A 18 -15.13 11.73 3.85
N GLU A 19 -16.24 12.43 4.09
CA GLU A 19 -16.69 12.78 5.44
C GLU A 19 -16.97 11.55 6.30
N VAL A 20 -17.76 10.59 5.79
CA VAL A 20 -18.10 9.35 6.51
C VAL A 20 -16.85 8.52 6.81
N ILE A 21 -15.94 8.38 5.84
CA ILE A 21 -14.70 7.63 6.00
C ILE A 21 -13.84 8.29 7.08
N ARG A 22 -13.51 9.58 6.95
CA ARG A 22 -12.68 10.30 7.93
C ARG A 22 -13.28 10.26 9.33
N GLY A 23 -14.59 10.47 9.44
CA GLY A 23 -15.32 10.41 10.71
C GLY A 23 -15.22 9.04 11.39
N CYS A 24 -15.43 7.95 10.64
CA CYS A 24 -15.34 6.60 11.18
C CYS A 24 -13.90 6.22 11.55
N LEU A 25 -12.93 6.50 10.68
CA LEU A 25 -11.52 6.18 10.92
C LEU A 25 -11.01 6.91 12.17
N SER A 26 -11.30 8.20 12.31
CA SER A 26 -10.94 8.99 13.48
C SER A 26 -11.55 8.40 14.77
N ALA A 27 -12.84 8.08 14.73
CA ALA A 27 -13.54 7.52 15.89
C ALA A 27 -13.04 6.13 16.30
N ASP A 28 -12.60 5.33 15.34
CA ASP A 28 -12.05 3.98 15.55
C ASP A 28 -10.52 4.00 15.74
N ARG A 29 -9.90 5.20 15.84
CA ARG A 29 -8.45 5.43 15.97
C ARG A 29 -7.61 4.78 14.86
N VAL A 30 -8.20 4.62 13.69
CA VAL A 30 -7.50 4.18 12.49
C VAL A 30 -6.90 5.44 11.83
N PRO A 31 -5.59 5.47 11.53
CA PRO A 31 -4.98 6.62 10.89
C PRO A 31 -5.65 6.95 9.54
N VAL A 32 -5.86 8.24 9.27
CA VAL A 32 -6.50 8.76 8.03
C VAL A 32 -5.57 8.63 6.81
N VAL A 33 -4.40 8.02 6.98
CA VAL A 33 -3.33 7.84 5.99
C VAL A 33 -3.69 6.94 4.81
N ASN A 34 -4.92 6.39 4.78
CA ASN A 34 -5.45 5.78 3.58
C ASN A 34 -5.78 6.91 2.58
N GLY A 35 -5.17 6.89 1.39
CA GLY A 35 -5.40 7.84 0.29
C GLY A 35 -6.82 7.86 -0.30
N ALA A 36 -7.83 7.53 0.51
CA ALA A 36 -9.23 7.45 0.15
C ALA A 36 -9.72 8.72 -0.56
N ALA A 37 -9.20 9.91 -0.20
CA ALA A 37 -9.60 11.15 -0.86
C ALA A 37 -9.25 11.16 -2.37
N GLU A 38 -8.00 10.87 -2.75
CA GLU A 38 -7.63 10.84 -4.18
C GLU A 38 -8.41 9.77 -4.94
N ASP A 39 -8.63 8.61 -4.32
CA ASP A 39 -9.35 7.49 -4.92
C ASP A 39 -10.88 7.68 -4.96
N VAL A 40 -11.45 8.57 -4.13
CA VAL A 40 -12.88 8.94 -4.13
C VAL A 40 -13.17 10.03 -5.17
N PHE A 41 -12.23 10.96 -5.41
CA PHE A 41 -12.41 12.06 -6.36
C PHE A 41 -11.84 11.78 -7.76
N GLY A 42 -11.01 10.72 -7.92
CA GLY A 42 -10.37 10.36 -9.19
C GLY A 42 -11.30 9.75 -10.25
N GLU A 43 -10.87 9.74 -11.51
CA GLU A 43 -11.64 9.16 -12.62
C GLU A 43 -11.92 7.65 -12.45
N TYR A 44 -11.01 6.93 -11.77
CA TYR A 44 -11.14 5.50 -11.45
C TYR A 44 -12.23 5.19 -10.41
N ALA A 45 -12.74 6.22 -9.70
CA ALA A 45 -13.80 6.08 -8.72
C ALA A 45 -15.13 5.72 -9.38
N ILE A 46 -15.37 6.20 -10.61
CA ILE A 46 -16.49 5.73 -11.42
C ILE A 46 -16.08 4.39 -12.00
N GLY A 47 -16.82 3.33 -11.69
CA GLY A 47 -16.60 2.04 -12.36
C GLY A 47 -16.57 2.20 -13.89
N THR A 48 -16.01 1.23 -14.62
CA THR A 48 -15.83 1.29 -16.10
C THR A 48 -17.11 1.62 -16.88
N PHE A 49 -18.27 1.47 -16.25
CA PHE A 49 -19.61 1.67 -16.78
C PHE A 49 -20.38 2.70 -15.93
N PRO A 50 -20.33 4.01 -16.27
CA PRO A 50 -20.97 5.08 -15.51
C PRO A 50 -22.48 4.87 -15.26
N GLU A 51 -23.17 4.22 -16.20
CA GLU A 51 -24.59 3.86 -16.11
C GLU A 51 -24.93 2.95 -14.93
N ARG A 52 -23.94 2.27 -14.33
CA ARG A 52 -24.14 1.42 -13.17
C ARG A 52 -24.27 2.19 -11.86
N HIS A 53 -24.05 3.51 -11.87
CA HIS A 53 -24.02 4.34 -10.67
C HIS A 53 -23.14 3.71 -9.57
N GLU A 54 -21.97 3.23 -9.96
CA GLU A 54 -21.02 2.56 -9.06
C GLU A 54 -19.91 3.54 -8.66
N MET A 55 -19.71 3.70 -7.37
CA MET A 55 -18.65 4.50 -6.77
C MET A 55 -17.68 3.58 -6.03
N ARG A 56 -16.49 3.39 -6.59
CA ARG A 56 -15.38 2.62 -6.02
C ARG A 56 -14.44 3.54 -5.29
N PHE A 57 -13.88 3.06 -4.18
CA PHE A 57 -12.76 3.72 -3.52
C PHE A 57 -11.87 2.70 -2.82
N PHE A 58 -10.60 3.03 -2.68
CA PHE A 58 -9.61 2.16 -2.09
C PHE A 58 -9.38 2.49 -0.62
N LEU A 59 -9.31 1.44 0.20
CA LEU A 59 -8.82 1.53 1.58
C LEU A 59 -7.60 0.64 1.69
N GLY A 60 -6.46 1.29 1.93
CA GLY A 60 -5.16 0.64 1.99
C GLY A 60 -4.98 -0.26 3.20
N ASP A 61 -5.68 -0.02 4.31
CA ASP A 61 -5.56 -0.78 5.56
C ASP A 61 -6.82 -1.61 5.86
N LEU A 62 -6.63 -2.89 6.15
CA LEU A 62 -7.72 -3.79 6.54
C LEU A 62 -8.35 -3.41 7.89
N SER A 63 -7.64 -2.67 8.74
CA SER A 63 -8.20 -2.15 10.01
C SER A 63 -9.33 -1.14 9.78
N ALA A 64 -9.35 -0.47 8.61
CA ALA A 64 -10.38 0.49 8.24
C ALA A 64 -11.75 -0.15 8.02
N PHE A 65 -11.80 -1.44 7.67
CA PHE A 65 -13.04 -2.13 7.31
C PHE A 65 -13.81 -2.60 8.54
N THR A 66 -14.22 -1.67 9.41
CA THR A 66 -15.00 -1.97 10.62
C THR A 66 -16.50 -2.11 10.29
N PRO A 67 -17.29 -2.86 11.08
CA PRO A 67 -18.73 -2.89 10.89
C PRO A 67 -19.38 -1.51 10.99
N ARG A 68 -18.82 -0.63 11.83
CA ARG A 68 -19.25 0.77 11.95
C ARG A 68 -19.13 1.50 10.61
N LEU A 69 -17.97 1.42 9.95
CA LEU A 69 -17.78 2.03 8.64
C LEU A 69 -18.78 1.45 7.63
N VAL A 70 -18.92 0.12 7.57
CA VAL A 70 -19.86 -0.54 6.63
C VAL A 70 -21.29 -0.04 6.84
N ASN A 71 -21.76 0.06 8.08
CA ASN A 71 -23.11 0.53 8.38
C ASN A 71 -23.28 2.04 8.09
N ALA A 72 -22.25 2.86 8.35
CA ALA A 72 -22.29 4.29 8.05
C ALA A 72 -22.35 4.56 6.54
N LEU A 73 -21.53 3.85 5.76
CA LEU A 73 -21.57 3.90 4.29
C LEU A 73 -22.92 3.43 3.74
N ARG A 74 -23.53 2.41 4.36
CA ARG A 74 -24.89 2.00 4.01
C ARG A 74 -25.93 3.08 4.31
N GLY A 75 -25.83 3.76 5.46
CA GLY A 75 -26.69 4.90 5.78
C GLY A 75 -26.59 5.99 4.72
N LEU A 76 -25.37 6.38 4.35
CA LEU A 76 -25.14 7.34 3.27
C LEU A 76 -25.78 6.89 1.94
N ALA A 77 -25.56 5.64 1.52
CA ALA A 77 -26.11 5.10 0.29
C ALA A 77 -27.65 5.00 0.34
N ALA A 78 -28.23 4.63 1.48
CA ALA A 78 -29.68 4.48 1.63
C ALA A 78 -30.40 5.84 1.69
N ASP A 79 -29.86 6.78 2.45
CA ASP A 79 -30.56 8.01 2.83
C ASP A 79 -30.34 9.13 1.80
N GLN A 80 -29.13 9.22 1.24
CA GLN A 80 -28.73 10.35 0.39
C GLN A 80 -28.57 9.96 -1.08
N PHE A 81 -28.10 8.73 -1.36
CA PHE A 81 -27.76 8.31 -2.72
C PHE A 81 -28.33 6.92 -3.10
N PRO A 82 -29.66 6.72 -3.03
CA PRO A 82 -30.27 5.37 -3.14
C PRO A 82 -30.10 4.67 -4.49
N LYS A 83 -29.70 5.42 -5.52
CA LYS A 83 -29.40 4.89 -6.87
C LYS A 83 -27.95 4.42 -7.01
N TRP A 84 -27.08 4.81 -6.08
CA TRP A 84 -25.66 4.51 -6.15
C TRP A 84 -25.31 3.24 -5.39
N SER A 85 -24.37 2.50 -5.94
CA SER A 85 -23.68 1.40 -5.27
C SER A 85 -22.30 1.89 -4.86
N VAL A 86 -21.98 1.76 -3.57
CA VAL A 86 -20.70 2.14 -2.99
C VAL A 86 -19.86 0.87 -2.84
N VAL A 87 -18.63 0.87 -3.35
CA VAL A 87 -17.78 -0.33 -3.45
C VAL A 87 -16.43 -0.06 -2.79
N PRO A 88 -16.32 -0.33 -1.48
CA PRO A 88 -15.04 -0.31 -0.79
C PRO A 88 -14.13 -1.42 -1.31
N GLN A 89 -12.86 -1.11 -1.53
CA GLN A 89 -11.89 -2.02 -2.13
C GLN A 89 -10.58 -2.10 -1.32
N PHE A 90 -10.15 -3.33 -1.03
CA PHE A 90 -8.79 -3.66 -0.57
C PHE A 90 -8.12 -4.57 -1.61
N ASP A 91 -7.18 -4.03 -2.37
CA ASP A 91 -6.58 -4.72 -3.53
C ASP A 91 -7.66 -5.32 -4.44
N THR A 92 -7.72 -6.64 -4.63
CA THR A 92 -8.75 -7.33 -5.41
C THR A 92 -10.01 -7.68 -4.62
N HIS A 93 -10.01 -7.47 -3.30
CA HIS A 93 -11.12 -7.79 -2.42
C HIS A 93 -12.09 -6.61 -2.32
N VAL A 94 -13.30 -6.80 -2.84
CA VAL A 94 -14.38 -5.80 -2.83
C VAL A 94 -15.61 -6.36 -2.15
N PHE A 95 -16.48 -5.46 -1.70
CA PHE A 95 -17.88 -5.75 -1.42
C PHE A 95 -18.72 -4.55 -1.86
N THR A 96 -20.00 -4.79 -2.13
CA THR A 96 -20.89 -3.75 -2.66
C THR A 96 -21.91 -3.35 -1.61
N ILE A 97 -22.03 -2.06 -1.36
CA ILE A 97 -23.05 -1.47 -0.49
C ILE A 97 -24.09 -0.80 -1.39
N THR A 98 -25.35 -1.15 -1.18
CA THR A 98 -26.50 -0.51 -1.83
C THR A 98 -27.44 0.02 -0.76
N ALA A 99 -28.43 0.82 -1.15
CA ALA A 99 -29.50 1.25 -0.26
C ALA A 99 -30.25 0.11 0.46
N LYS A 100 -30.24 -1.10 -0.11
CA LYS A 100 -31.06 -2.23 0.38
C LYS A 100 -30.26 -3.31 1.09
N ALA A 101 -28.97 -3.42 0.80
CA ALA A 101 -28.14 -4.51 1.29
C ALA A 101 -26.65 -4.23 1.12
N VAL A 102 -25.86 -4.97 1.89
CA VAL A 102 -24.42 -5.16 1.67
C VAL A 102 -24.21 -6.54 1.04
N VAL A 103 -23.45 -6.60 -0.04
CA VAL A 103 -23.16 -7.83 -0.79
C VAL A 103 -21.68 -8.14 -0.66
N PHE A 104 -21.36 -9.16 0.14
CA PHE A 104 -20.01 -9.71 0.28
C PHE A 104 -19.89 -10.91 -0.67
N ARG A 105 -19.17 -10.74 -1.79
CA ARG A 105 -19.09 -11.74 -2.86
C ARG A 105 -20.47 -12.09 -3.41
N ASP A 106 -21.01 -13.25 -3.06
CA ASP A 106 -22.32 -13.79 -3.46
C ASP A 106 -23.36 -13.70 -2.33
N ARG A 107 -22.99 -13.26 -1.13
CA ARG A 107 -23.86 -13.23 0.05
C ARG A 107 -24.46 -11.86 0.30
N VAL A 108 -25.78 -11.81 0.39
CA VAL A 108 -26.57 -10.59 0.60
C VAL A 108 -26.94 -10.43 2.08
N VAL A 109 -26.54 -9.32 2.69
CA VAL A 109 -26.86 -8.93 4.06
C VAL A 109 -27.77 -7.71 4.05
N ARG A 110 -29.04 -7.89 4.47
CA ARG A 110 -30.04 -6.81 4.53
C ARG A 110 -30.07 -6.07 5.87
N GLY A 111 -29.67 -6.74 6.95
CA GLY A 111 -29.61 -6.20 8.31
C GLY A 111 -28.29 -5.48 8.61
N ALA A 112 -28.15 -4.90 9.80
CA ALA A 112 -26.88 -4.31 10.25
C ALA A 112 -25.76 -5.35 10.20
N VAL A 113 -24.57 -4.89 9.81
CA VAL A 113 -23.35 -5.71 9.83
C VAL A 113 -22.70 -5.54 11.21
N ASP A 114 -22.27 -6.65 11.81
CA ASP A 114 -21.50 -6.68 13.05
C ASP A 114 -20.33 -7.67 12.93
N ASP A 115 -19.52 -7.77 13.98
CA ASP A 115 -18.35 -8.67 14.03
C ASP A 115 -18.70 -10.16 13.99
N ARG A 116 -20.00 -10.51 14.03
CA ARG A 116 -20.50 -11.88 14.00
C ARG A 116 -21.22 -12.21 12.69
N THR A 117 -21.39 -11.23 11.81
CA THR A 117 -22.09 -11.38 10.53
C THR A 117 -21.27 -12.32 9.63
N PRO A 118 -21.75 -13.54 9.30
CA PRO A 118 -20.90 -14.56 8.68
C PRO A 118 -20.27 -14.13 7.36
N ALA A 119 -21.03 -13.44 6.50
CA ALA A 119 -20.55 -12.96 5.22
C ALA A 119 -19.43 -11.92 5.35
N TYR A 120 -19.51 -11.05 6.36
CA TYR A 120 -18.47 -10.06 6.66
C TYR A 120 -17.21 -10.73 7.23
N VAL A 121 -17.38 -11.66 8.17
CA VAL A 121 -16.27 -12.41 8.78
C VAL A 121 -15.51 -13.21 7.73
N GLU A 122 -16.21 -13.92 6.84
CA GLU A 122 -15.59 -14.68 5.75
C GLU A 122 -14.85 -13.77 4.77
N TRP A 123 -15.45 -12.64 4.39
CA TRP A 123 -14.81 -11.66 3.52
C TRP A 123 -13.52 -11.11 4.14
N LEU A 124 -13.58 -10.70 5.42
CA LEU A 124 -12.45 -10.12 6.13
C LEU A 124 -11.34 -11.14 6.35
N ALA A 125 -11.70 -12.39 6.67
CA ALA A 125 -10.73 -13.48 6.80
C ALA A 125 -9.99 -13.73 5.48
N ALA A 126 -10.71 -13.79 4.36
CA ALA A 126 -10.08 -13.97 3.06
C ALA A 126 -9.19 -12.79 2.66
N ALA A 127 -9.63 -11.55 2.94
CA ALA A 127 -8.83 -10.37 2.68
C ALA A 127 -7.54 -10.33 3.54
N ARG A 128 -7.63 -10.76 4.81
CA ARG A 128 -6.46 -10.91 5.71
C ARG A 128 -5.51 -12.02 5.26
N GLU A 129 -6.04 -13.16 4.84
CA GLU A 129 -5.23 -14.25 4.29
C GLU A 129 -4.49 -13.79 3.03
N TYR A 130 -5.17 -13.08 2.15
CA TYR A 130 -4.58 -12.48 0.97
C TYR A 130 -3.51 -11.44 1.33
N ASP A 131 -3.78 -10.54 2.27
CA ASP A 131 -2.81 -9.55 2.76
C ASP A 131 -1.58 -10.23 3.40
N ALA A 132 -1.76 -11.30 4.17
CA ALA A 132 -0.67 -12.08 4.75
C ALA A 132 0.16 -12.78 3.68
N LYS A 133 -0.48 -13.42 2.70
CA LYS A 133 0.23 -14.07 1.59
C LYS A 133 0.96 -13.06 0.71
N ARG A 134 0.33 -11.93 0.40
CA ARG A 134 0.86 -10.93 -0.55
C ARG A 134 1.88 -9.99 0.08
N TYR A 135 1.69 -9.59 1.33
CA TYR A 135 2.48 -8.55 1.98
C TYR A 135 3.17 -9.00 3.27
N GLY A 136 2.81 -10.18 3.82
CA GLY A 136 3.47 -10.75 5.00
C GLY A 136 4.98 -10.87 4.84
N PRO A 137 5.51 -11.42 3.74
CA PRO A 137 6.95 -11.55 3.58
C PRO A 137 7.68 -10.20 3.52
N ILE A 138 7.07 -9.16 2.94
CA ILE A 138 7.62 -7.79 2.96
C ILE A 138 7.61 -7.24 4.39
N ARG A 139 6.54 -7.48 5.16
CA ARG A 139 6.48 -7.05 6.57
C ARG A 139 7.54 -7.72 7.43
N GLU A 140 7.77 -9.02 7.24
CA GLU A 140 8.83 -9.77 7.93
C GLU A 140 10.21 -9.16 7.62
N GLN A 141 10.48 -8.88 6.33
CA GLN A 141 11.73 -8.22 5.93
C GLN A 141 11.87 -6.84 6.57
N LEU A 142 10.84 -6.00 6.50
CA LEU A 142 10.87 -4.67 7.11
C LEU A 142 11.05 -4.73 8.63
N GLN A 143 10.46 -5.71 9.32
CA GLN A 143 10.64 -5.92 10.75
C GLN A 143 12.11 -6.24 11.08
N TYR A 144 12.73 -7.10 10.28
CA TYR A 144 14.16 -7.41 10.41
C TYR A 144 15.06 -6.21 10.09
N LEU A 145 14.72 -5.44 9.05
CA LEU A 145 15.50 -4.28 8.61
C LEU A 145 15.39 -3.13 9.59
N ARG A 146 14.23 -2.92 10.22
CA ARG A 146 13.93 -1.77 11.10
C ARG A 146 15.04 -1.41 12.09
N PRO A 147 15.57 -2.33 12.93
CA PRO A 147 16.66 -2.00 13.85
C PRO A 147 17.99 -1.66 13.16
N ARG A 148 18.17 -2.02 11.87
CA ARG A 148 19.40 -1.84 11.09
C ARG A 148 19.39 -0.58 10.21
N LEU A 149 18.21 0.03 9.98
CA LEU A 149 18.06 1.15 9.05
C LEU A 149 18.82 2.41 9.49
N SER A 150 18.88 2.70 10.79
CA SER A 150 19.68 3.84 11.30
C SER A 150 21.17 3.70 10.97
N ASP A 151 21.72 2.50 11.12
CA ASP A 151 23.14 2.23 10.86
C ASP A 151 23.44 2.27 9.36
N ALA A 152 22.56 1.66 8.56
CA ALA A 152 22.64 1.73 7.11
C ALA A 152 22.54 3.18 6.60
N LEU A 153 21.69 4.01 7.20
CA LEU A 153 21.58 5.43 6.87
C LEU A 153 22.87 6.20 7.15
N ARG A 154 23.48 5.98 8.32
CA ARG A 154 24.78 6.58 8.67
C ARG A 154 25.87 6.15 7.69
N ALA A 155 25.92 4.87 7.33
CA ALA A 155 26.89 4.35 6.36
C ALA A 155 26.68 4.97 4.96
N ALA A 156 25.42 5.09 4.52
CA ALA A 156 25.07 5.70 3.24
C ALA A 156 25.43 7.19 3.17
N GLY A 157 25.43 7.91 4.30
CA GLY A 157 25.87 9.31 4.35
C GLY A 157 27.34 9.51 3.96
N GLY A 158 28.20 8.52 4.18
CA GLY A 158 29.61 8.55 3.77
C GLY A 158 29.87 7.95 2.38
N ALA A 159 29.18 6.87 2.03
CA ALA A 159 29.44 6.08 0.82
C ALA A 159 28.44 6.31 -0.33
N GLY A 160 27.42 7.15 -0.12
CA GLY A 160 26.31 7.35 -1.06
C GLY A 160 25.22 6.27 -1.00
N LEU A 161 25.59 5.02 -0.70
CA LEU A 161 24.68 3.90 -0.50
C LEU A 161 25.14 2.96 0.62
N ALA A 162 24.21 2.16 1.15
CA ALA A 162 24.49 1.05 2.06
C ALA A 162 23.47 -0.08 1.85
N VAL A 163 23.91 -1.34 1.93
CA VAL A 163 23.01 -2.51 1.90
C VAL A 163 22.43 -2.72 3.30
N ALA A 164 21.10 -2.66 3.43
CA ALA A 164 20.41 -2.94 4.69
C ALA A 164 20.08 -4.43 4.88
N GLY A 165 19.86 -5.15 3.77
CA GLY A 165 19.67 -6.61 3.76
C GLY A 165 19.32 -7.13 2.37
N ALA A 166 19.49 -8.43 2.16
CA ALA A 166 19.05 -9.11 0.94
C ALA A 166 18.33 -10.41 1.28
N PHE A 167 17.30 -10.73 0.50
CA PHE A 167 16.37 -11.82 0.75
C PHE A 167 16.10 -12.58 -0.54
N ASP A 168 15.90 -13.89 -0.49
CA ASP A 168 15.60 -14.68 -1.68
C ASP A 168 14.11 -14.75 -2.03
N PHE A 169 13.31 -13.94 -1.36
CA PHE A 169 11.86 -13.93 -1.51
C PHE A 169 11.37 -12.49 -1.60
N TYR A 170 10.44 -12.25 -2.52
CA TYR A 170 9.68 -11.01 -2.61
C TYR A 170 8.34 -11.32 -3.28
N VAL A 171 7.29 -10.62 -2.87
CA VAL A 171 5.91 -10.89 -3.30
C VAL A 171 5.37 -9.63 -3.98
N PRO A 172 4.68 -9.73 -5.13
CA PRO A 172 4.01 -10.91 -5.68
C PRO A 172 4.81 -11.71 -6.72
N HIS A 173 4.74 -13.04 -6.59
CA HIS A 173 5.40 -14.12 -7.35
C HIS A 173 5.17 -14.15 -8.88
N PHE A 174 4.76 -13.07 -9.52
CA PHE A 174 4.40 -13.10 -10.95
C PHE A 174 5.55 -13.55 -11.87
N TRP A 175 6.81 -13.58 -11.40
CA TRP A 175 7.98 -13.86 -12.23
C TRP A 175 8.98 -14.88 -11.66
N GLY A 176 8.59 -15.73 -10.71
CA GLY A 176 9.51 -16.67 -10.05
C GLY A 176 10.45 -15.93 -9.12
N GLY A 177 10.37 -16.19 -7.81
CA GLY A 177 10.97 -15.35 -6.76
C GLY A 177 12.45 -15.06 -6.96
N ASN A 178 12.74 -13.92 -7.58
CA ASN A 178 14.08 -13.39 -7.64
C ASN A 178 14.46 -12.84 -6.27
N PRO A 179 15.74 -12.92 -5.90
CA PRO A 179 16.21 -12.23 -4.71
C PRO A 179 16.00 -10.72 -4.84
N VAL A 180 15.77 -10.12 -3.68
CA VAL A 180 15.72 -8.67 -3.52
C VAL A 180 16.82 -8.20 -2.59
N VAL A 181 17.31 -7.00 -2.86
CA VAL A 181 18.19 -6.26 -1.96
C VAL A 181 17.52 -4.96 -1.55
N TRP A 182 17.56 -4.68 -0.26
CA TRP A 182 17.12 -3.43 0.34
C TRP A 182 18.34 -2.55 0.59
N LEU A 183 18.34 -1.38 -0.01
CA LEU A 183 19.43 -0.40 0.07
C LEU A 183 18.95 0.85 0.78
N VAL A 184 19.81 1.44 1.59
CA VAL A 184 19.67 2.83 2.01
C VAL A 184 20.53 3.69 1.10
N VAL A 185 19.93 4.70 0.51
CA VAL A 185 20.57 5.69 -0.35
C VAL A 185 20.59 7.03 0.37
N GLY A 186 21.74 7.71 0.35
CA GLY A 186 21.93 8.99 1.02
C GLY A 186 21.09 10.13 0.43
N PRO A 187 20.97 11.26 1.14
CA PRO A 187 20.06 12.36 0.79
C PRO A 187 20.40 13.02 -0.56
N ALA A 188 21.68 13.09 -0.93
CA ALA A 188 22.11 13.67 -2.21
C ALA A 188 21.54 12.95 -3.46
N LEU A 189 21.21 11.66 -3.32
CA LEU A 189 20.63 10.83 -4.38
C LEU A 189 19.12 10.62 -4.19
N ALA A 190 18.59 11.06 -3.05
CA ALA A 190 17.16 10.97 -2.78
C ALA A 190 16.36 11.92 -3.69
N GLU A 191 16.95 13.01 -4.16
CA GLU A 191 16.24 14.01 -4.97
C GLU A 191 16.15 13.63 -6.45
N THR A 192 17.17 12.99 -6.99
CA THR A 192 17.28 12.73 -8.44
C THR A 192 16.62 11.42 -8.86
N GLY A 193 16.39 10.48 -7.93
CA GLY A 193 15.96 9.11 -8.24
C GLY A 193 17.16 8.18 -8.51
N VAL A 194 16.89 6.88 -8.61
CA VAL A 194 17.94 5.86 -8.77
C VAL A 194 17.56 4.80 -9.79
N GLU A 195 18.58 4.26 -10.46
CA GLU A 195 18.50 3.19 -11.44
C GLU A 195 19.55 2.11 -11.14
N VAL A 196 19.37 0.91 -11.68
CA VAL A 196 20.30 -0.21 -11.55
C VAL A 196 20.68 -0.77 -12.91
N GLU A 197 21.95 -1.13 -13.08
CA GLU A 197 22.44 -1.71 -14.35
C GLU A 197 21.91 -3.12 -14.63
N ALA A 198 21.74 -3.91 -13.58
CA ALA A 198 21.20 -5.26 -13.65
C ALA A 198 20.16 -5.41 -12.54
N GLY A 199 18.94 -5.80 -12.91
CA GLY A 199 17.79 -5.85 -12.00
C GLY A 199 16.78 -4.72 -12.24
N SER A 200 15.83 -4.61 -11.32
CA SER A 200 14.71 -3.68 -11.40
C SER A 200 14.45 -3.03 -10.04
N VAL A 201 14.38 -1.70 -10.01
CA VAL A 201 13.91 -0.98 -8.80
C VAL A 201 12.42 -1.25 -8.66
N LEU A 202 12.03 -1.92 -7.57
CA LEU A 202 10.64 -2.26 -7.29
C LEU A 202 9.93 -1.15 -6.50
N ARG A 203 10.65 -0.54 -5.56
CA ARG A 203 10.08 0.38 -4.59
C ARG A 203 11.14 1.32 -4.05
N THR A 204 10.71 2.53 -3.75
CA THR A 204 11.50 3.53 -3.04
C THR A 204 10.65 4.15 -1.93
N SER A 205 11.20 4.33 -0.74
CA SER A 205 10.51 4.90 0.42
C SER A 205 11.40 5.88 1.16
N ALA A 206 10.85 7.01 1.57
CA ALA A 206 11.56 8.00 2.38
C ALA A 206 11.91 7.44 3.76
N LEU A 207 13.06 7.84 4.29
CA LEU A 207 13.50 7.56 5.65
C LEU A 207 13.58 8.85 6.47
N THR A 208 13.12 8.77 7.72
CA THR A 208 13.44 9.79 8.73
C THR A 208 14.94 9.76 9.08
N ALA A 209 15.42 10.79 9.77
CA ALA A 209 16.79 10.82 10.32
C ALA A 209 17.08 9.65 11.29
N SER A 210 16.04 9.10 11.94
CA SER A 210 16.10 7.92 12.79
C SER A 210 15.91 6.59 12.05
N GLY A 211 15.88 6.61 10.71
CA GLY A 211 15.74 5.41 9.88
C GLY A 211 14.35 4.77 9.94
N PHE A 212 13.32 5.46 10.42
CA PHE A 212 11.96 4.98 10.30
C PHE A 212 11.45 5.18 8.87
N VAL A 213 10.87 4.12 8.31
CA VAL A 213 9.99 4.24 7.15
C VAL A 213 8.66 4.72 7.69
N PHE A 214 8.23 5.90 7.28
CA PHE A 214 6.95 6.44 7.69
C PHE A 214 5.79 5.47 7.30
N PRO A 215 4.80 5.23 8.18
CA PRO A 215 3.70 4.27 7.94
C PRO A 215 2.86 4.58 6.70
N GLU A 216 2.69 5.88 6.40
CA GLU A 216 2.00 6.43 5.21
C GLU A 216 2.56 5.89 3.89
N TYR A 217 3.80 5.41 3.89
CA TYR A 217 4.52 5.02 2.70
C TYR A 217 4.46 3.52 2.44
N THR A 218 3.78 2.74 3.29
CA THR A 218 3.87 1.28 3.28
C THR A 218 3.15 0.61 2.12
N ARG A 219 2.21 1.27 1.42
CA ARG A 219 1.36 0.61 0.41
C ARG A 219 1.31 1.22 -0.99
N ARG A 220 1.41 2.55 -1.20
CA ARG A 220 1.43 3.19 -2.55
C ARG A 220 2.00 4.61 -2.52
N PHE A 221 2.89 4.91 -3.47
CA PHE A 221 3.28 6.24 -4.01
C PHE A 221 3.89 7.35 -3.11
N GLY A 222 4.89 8.05 -3.70
CA GLY A 222 5.16 9.49 -3.57
C GLY A 222 5.68 10.05 -2.23
N ALA A 223 6.78 10.79 -2.27
CA ALA A 223 7.22 11.62 -1.14
C ALA A 223 6.30 12.85 -0.99
N TYR A 224 5.23 12.75 -0.20
CA TYR A 224 4.39 13.90 0.18
C TYR A 224 4.62 14.31 1.64
N THR A 225 5.89 14.46 2.04
CA THR A 225 6.24 15.23 3.24
C THR A 225 6.92 16.52 2.81
N ASP A 226 6.56 17.62 3.46
CA ASP A 226 7.26 18.91 3.31
C ASP A 226 8.70 18.86 3.86
N GLU A 227 9.04 17.82 4.62
CA GLU A 227 10.40 17.58 5.11
C GLU A 227 11.23 16.77 4.11
N PRO A 228 12.46 17.22 3.76
CA PRO A 228 13.36 16.46 2.91
C PRO A 228 13.77 15.17 3.63
N PRO A 229 13.72 14.01 2.96
CA PRO A 229 14.04 12.74 3.59
C PRO A 229 15.53 12.67 3.91
N ALA A 230 15.89 12.11 5.07
CA ALA A 230 17.28 11.92 5.45
C ALA A 230 18.01 10.91 4.54
N GLY A 231 17.24 10.06 3.86
CA GLY A 231 17.68 9.12 2.85
C GLY A 231 16.49 8.35 2.29
N ARG A 232 16.74 7.37 1.44
CA ARG A 232 15.70 6.51 0.87
C ARG A 232 16.02 5.05 1.06
N LEU A 233 15.01 4.27 1.41
CA LEU A 233 15.02 2.82 1.36
C LEU A 233 14.56 2.38 -0.03
N VAL A 234 15.43 1.72 -0.78
CA VAL A 234 15.22 1.27 -2.16
C VAL A 234 15.23 -0.25 -2.18
N THR A 235 14.22 -0.86 -2.80
CA THR A 235 14.15 -2.31 -3.00
C THR A 235 14.44 -2.62 -4.46
N ILE A 236 15.42 -3.48 -4.71
CA ILE A 236 15.82 -3.91 -6.05
C ILE A 236 15.63 -5.41 -6.17
N GLU A 237 14.92 -5.85 -7.20
CA GLU A 237 14.88 -7.22 -7.67
C GLU A 237 16.07 -7.49 -8.58
N PHE A 238 16.69 -8.66 -8.47
CA PHE A 238 17.77 -9.04 -9.38
C PHE A 238 17.81 -10.55 -9.64
N GLY A 239 18.29 -10.96 -10.81
CA GLY A 239 18.58 -12.36 -11.08
C GLY A 239 19.81 -12.81 -10.27
N ARG A 240 19.82 -14.05 -9.75
CA ARG A 240 20.97 -14.57 -8.98
C ARG A 240 22.29 -14.52 -9.75
N SER A 241 22.25 -14.66 -11.07
CA SER A 241 23.42 -14.52 -11.96
C SER A 241 24.01 -13.11 -11.98
N ASP A 242 23.23 -12.10 -11.59
CA ASP A 242 23.63 -10.68 -11.64
C ASP A 242 24.09 -10.14 -10.28
N GLN A 243 24.15 -10.95 -9.23
CA GLN A 243 24.54 -10.52 -7.88
C GLN A 243 25.87 -9.76 -7.84
N GLY A 244 26.86 -10.17 -8.65
CA GLY A 244 28.17 -9.51 -8.74
C GLY A 244 28.23 -8.32 -9.71
N ARG A 245 27.11 -8.00 -10.38
CA ARG A 245 27.00 -6.97 -11.43
C ARG A 245 26.05 -5.83 -11.04
N LEU A 246 25.51 -5.86 -9.81
CA LEU A 246 24.60 -4.84 -9.33
C LEU A 246 25.37 -3.54 -9.10
N THR A 247 24.97 -2.50 -9.83
CA THR A 247 25.55 -1.16 -9.72
C THR A 247 24.44 -0.14 -9.68
N LEU A 248 24.49 0.74 -8.68
CA LEU A 248 23.53 1.83 -8.52
C LEU A 248 23.99 3.06 -9.32
N LYS A 249 23.04 3.68 -10.01
CA LYS A 249 23.21 4.94 -10.73
C LYS A 249 22.17 5.95 -10.25
N GLY A 250 22.51 7.22 -10.26
CA GLY A 250 21.51 8.29 -10.24
C GLY A 250 20.78 8.36 -11.58
N SER A 251 19.57 8.90 -11.59
CA SER A 251 18.81 9.11 -12.85
C SER A 251 19.48 10.07 -13.82
N ASP A 252 20.46 10.85 -13.36
CA ASP A 252 21.32 11.70 -14.19
C ASP A 252 22.45 10.91 -14.88
N GLY A 253 22.46 9.58 -14.72
CA GLY A 253 23.45 8.67 -15.28
C GLY A 253 24.75 8.58 -14.48
N ARG A 254 24.90 9.34 -13.38
CA ARG A 254 26.10 9.28 -12.55
C ARG A 254 26.16 7.97 -11.78
N LEU A 255 27.34 7.36 -11.79
CA LEU A 255 27.62 6.17 -11.00
C LEU A 255 27.60 6.51 -9.52
N VAL A 256 26.79 5.80 -8.74
CA VAL A 256 26.83 5.89 -7.27
C VAL A 256 27.85 4.90 -6.74
N GLY A 257 27.75 3.64 -7.18
CA GLY A 257 28.69 2.60 -6.75
C GLY A 257 28.13 1.18 -6.86
N PRO A 258 28.98 0.18 -6.63
CA PRO A 258 28.58 -1.22 -6.65
C PRO A 258 27.68 -1.55 -5.45
N ILE A 259 26.70 -2.43 -5.68
CA ILE A 259 25.85 -3.01 -4.64
C ILE A 259 26.42 -4.37 -4.27
N VAL A 260 27.10 -4.44 -3.13
CA VAL A 260 27.75 -5.67 -2.67
C VAL A 260 26.81 -6.47 -1.77
N VAL A 261 26.17 -7.49 -2.34
CA VAL A 261 25.32 -8.43 -1.57
C VAL A 261 26.19 -9.57 -1.05
N SER A 262 26.55 -9.53 0.24
CA SER A 262 27.39 -10.54 0.89
C SER A 262 26.64 -11.79 1.35
N ARG A 263 25.36 -11.65 1.71
CA ARG A 263 24.47 -12.74 2.16
C ARG A 263 23.05 -12.47 1.67
N ILE A 264 22.39 -13.52 1.16
CA ILE A 264 20.97 -13.52 0.81
C ILE A 264 20.27 -14.43 1.82
N MET A 265 19.35 -13.88 2.61
CA MET A 265 18.60 -14.62 3.62
C MET A 265 17.37 -15.29 3.02
N THR A 266 17.15 -16.54 3.43
CA THR A 266 15.90 -17.26 3.14
C THR A 266 14.79 -16.86 4.10
N GLN A 267 13.53 -17.10 3.71
CA GLN A 267 12.38 -16.84 4.61
C GLN A 267 12.50 -17.63 5.93
N LYS A 268 13.03 -18.86 5.87
CA LYS A 268 13.25 -19.70 7.04
C LYS A 268 14.27 -19.09 8.01
N GLU A 269 15.39 -18.58 7.49
CA GLU A 269 16.41 -17.91 8.31
C GLU A 269 15.86 -16.63 8.94
N LEU A 270 15.07 -15.86 8.20
CA LEU A 270 14.47 -14.64 8.72
C LEU A 270 13.55 -14.90 9.93
N GLY A 271 12.73 -15.96 9.84
CA GLY A 271 11.86 -16.37 10.95
C GLY A 271 12.62 -16.70 12.24
N SER A 272 13.84 -17.25 12.13
CA SER A 272 14.69 -17.55 13.30
C SER A 272 15.44 -16.36 13.88
N GLU A 273 15.62 -15.27 13.12
CA GLU A 273 16.33 -14.06 13.59
C GLU A 273 15.37 -12.97 14.13
N THR A 274 14.05 -13.18 14.03
CA THR A 274 13.00 -12.24 14.45
C THR A 274 12.18 -12.70 15.66
N THR A 275 12.45 -13.92 16.17
CA THR A 275 11.88 -14.47 17.41
C THR A 275 12.78 -14.21 18.61
#